data_AF-H3DDN3-F1
#
_entry.id   AF-H3DDN3-F1
#
_cell.length_a   1.000
_cell.length_b   1.000
_cell.length_c   1.000
_cell.angle_alpha   90.00
_cell.angle_beta   90.00
_cell.angle_gamma   90.00
#
_symmetry.space_group_name_H-M   'P 1'
#
loop_
_entity.id
_entity.type
_entity.pdbx_description
1 polymer ?
#
loop_
_entity_poly.entity_id
_entity_poly.type
_entity_poly.pdbx_seq_one_letter_code
_entity_poly.pdbx_strand_id
1 'polypeptide(L)'
;MPESSLEVKDVCGPSSECRTPPMRPFSQSSLPLQHRTSYILSTFCTEHNVQECLLRISQEAASLGLPPVWPEPGSGSEMNVVAVLNCMHDLIQLYHRSLRSLESLELEQHKSSSHVDYLQLTSARLKEQLEISKRENTGLLERERRLQLKAKSLQHSLKNEKEEVQKLQNIIASRASQYNHEMKRKEREFNKLKERLNQLLSDKREKKQAIDVLNSIGRADGKRSLWKTDKTEAKHEGQLFKTLLSDYELRQRELLLENAELNKVLQQMKGEMTSVLASNKSTLTGDDGVTQAKSEEDEEVFDSSKESVELFCVHAREKLTNSVRLQWRKLKNHVERLDSQASLNNADVVSRETHEEEVDKLKTEIQQFKDLIQTQQQLLHQQLSSQCDEDASSVHGSCPMLQEKESLREEWKVLEEQRKIFERERRNFTEAAIRLSDERKSFEEDRAMWLKHQFLNLSPFSDSVKPPMTKSKSA
;
A
#
# COMPACT_ATOMS: atom_id res chain seq x y z
N MET A 1 -34.33 -6.85 4.61
CA MET A 1 -33.61 -7.31 5.81
C MET A 1 -32.67 -6.19 6.21
N PRO A 2 -32.75 -5.71 7.46
CA PRO A 2 -32.49 -4.31 7.77
C PRO A 2 -31.00 -3.98 7.74
N GLU A 3 -30.71 -2.80 7.20
CA GLU A 3 -29.40 -2.15 7.23
C GLU A 3 -29.08 -1.75 8.67
N SER A 4 -28.01 -2.31 9.24
CA SER A 4 -27.46 -1.85 10.51
C SER A 4 -26.52 -0.68 10.26
N SER A 5 -27.10 0.52 10.29
CA SER A 5 -26.38 1.78 10.47
C SER A 5 -25.77 1.82 11.87
N LEU A 6 -24.50 1.45 11.98
CA LEU A 6 -23.68 1.75 13.15
C LEU A 6 -23.28 3.22 13.08
N GLU A 7 -24.05 4.08 13.75
CA GLU A 7 -23.61 5.40 14.15
C GLU A 7 -22.38 5.26 15.05
N VAL A 8 -21.21 5.62 14.52
CA VAL A 8 -20.03 5.88 15.34
C VAL A 8 -20.29 7.21 16.05
N LYS A 9 -20.77 7.09 17.28
CA LYS A 9 -20.99 8.21 18.19
C LYS A 9 -19.61 8.72 18.60
N ASP A 10 -19.20 9.87 18.03
CA ASP A 10 -18.05 10.64 18.51
C ASP A 10 -18.30 11.02 19.97
N VAL A 11 -17.72 10.24 20.89
CA VAL A 11 -17.60 10.61 22.30
C VAL A 11 -16.40 11.55 22.39
N CYS A 12 -16.61 12.79 21.96
CA CYS A 12 -15.82 13.92 22.42
C CYS A 12 -16.20 14.19 23.88
N GLY A 13 -15.64 13.39 24.79
CA GLY A 13 -15.58 13.75 26.21
C GLY A 13 -14.61 14.92 26.37
N PRO A 14 -14.88 15.90 27.24
CA PRO A 14 -13.91 16.95 27.53
C PRO A 14 -12.70 16.25 28.14
N SER A 15 -11.57 16.25 27.42
CA SER A 15 -10.29 15.89 28.00
C SER A 15 -10.10 16.77 29.23
N SER A 16 -10.19 16.18 30.42
CA SER A 16 -9.76 16.87 31.63
C SER A 16 -8.32 17.25 31.37
N GLU A 17 -8.07 18.55 31.16
CA GLU A 17 -6.74 19.10 31.21
C GLU A 17 -6.18 18.68 32.57
N CYS A 18 -5.33 17.63 32.58
CA CYS A 18 -4.34 17.48 33.63
C CYS A 18 -3.36 18.63 33.43
N ARG A 19 -3.81 19.81 33.81
CA ARG A 19 -3.01 20.99 34.03
C ARG A 19 -2.04 20.58 35.12
N THR A 20 -0.83 20.17 34.71
CA THR A 20 0.30 20.12 35.62
C THR A 20 0.30 21.46 36.35
N PRO A 21 0.20 21.48 37.69
CA PRO A 21 0.29 22.72 38.42
C PRO A 21 1.59 23.38 38.00
N PRO A 22 1.64 24.71 37.82
CA PRO A 22 2.90 25.38 37.56
C PRO A 22 3.80 24.96 38.71
N MET A 23 4.89 24.26 38.39
CA MET A 23 5.96 24.02 39.32
C MET A 23 6.34 25.42 39.79
N ARG A 24 5.90 25.77 41.00
CA ARG A 24 6.44 26.92 41.70
C ARG A 24 7.94 26.72 41.60
N PRO A 25 8.73 27.73 41.20
CA PRO A 25 10.15 27.65 41.48
C PRO A 25 10.19 27.41 42.98
N PHE A 26 10.57 26.21 43.40
CA PHE A 26 11.10 26.02 44.72
C PHE A 26 12.27 26.97 44.70
N SER A 27 12.05 28.15 45.28
CA SER A 27 13.12 29.07 45.59
C SER A 27 14.13 28.20 46.27
N GLN A 28 15.20 27.88 45.54
CA GLN A 28 16.46 27.51 46.14
C GLN A 28 16.79 28.72 47.00
N SER A 29 16.30 28.71 48.24
CA SER A 29 17.06 29.28 49.33
C SER A 29 18.24 28.35 49.52
N SER A 30 19.12 28.30 48.52
CA SER A 30 20.54 28.30 48.77
C SER A 30 20.78 29.57 49.57
N LEU A 31 20.51 29.48 50.88
CA LEU A 31 21.32 30.19 51.84
C LEU A 31 22.74 29.87 51.40
N PRO A 32 23.52 30.86 50.95
CA PRO A 32 24.92 30.60 50.75
C PRO A 32 25.39 30.07 52.09
N LEU A 33 25.93 28.85 52.13
CA LEU A 33 26.98 28.57 53.08
C LEU A 33 28.05 29.61 52.75
N GLN A 34 27.89 30.78 53.37
CA GLN A 34 28.87 31.83 53.39
C GLN A 34 30.11 31.14 53.92
N HIS A 35 31.07 30.99 53.00
CA HIS A 35 32.48 30.92 53.27
C HIS A 35 32.80 30.79 54.75
N ARG A 36 33.14 29.55 55.14
CA ARG A 36 34.16 29.32 56.17
C ARG A 36 35.39 30.14 55.79
N THR A 37 35.45 31.39 56.23
CA THR A 37 36.63 32.27 56.37
C THR A 37 36.14 33.72 56.47
N SER A 38 35.74 34.13 57.67
CA SER A 38 36.12 35.42 58.26
C SER A 38 35.53 35.50 59.67
N TYR A 39 36.14 34.79 60.62
CA TYR A 39 35.95 35.10 62.03
C TYR A 39 36.66 36.43 62.30
N ILE A 40 36.03 37.53 61.91
CA ILE A 40 36.33 38.83 62.52
C ILE A 40 35.87 38.66 63.97
N LEU A 41 36.84 38.59 64.88
CA LEU A 41 36.65 38.48 66.32
C LEU A 41 35.95 39.74 66.84
N SER A 42 34.63 39.81 66.64
CA SER A 42 33.74 40.60 67.45
C SER A 42 33.63 39.90 68.80
N THR A 43 34.16 40.51 69.85
CA THR A 43 34.14 39.94 71.20
C THR A 43 32.69 39.89 71.69
N PHE A 44 32.11 38.68 71.73
CA PHE A 44 30.70 38.48 72.10
C PHE A 44 30.38 38.94 73.53
N CYS A 45 31.33 38.78 74.45
CA CYS A 45 31.19 39.13 75.86
C CYS A 45 32.32 40.11 76.26
N THR A 46 31.95 41.17 76.97
CA THR A 46 32.79 42.26 77.50
C THR A 46 32.35 42.55 78.93
N GLU A 47 33.19 43.18 79.75
CA GLU A 47 32.86 43.44 81.18
C GLU A 47 31.54 44.19 81.39
N HIS A 48 31.10 44.98 80.40
CA HIS A 48 29.88 45.79 80.48
C HIS A 48 28.59 45.05 80.08
N ASN A 49 28.67 43.92 79.37
CA ASN A 49 27.51 43.19 78.87
C ASN A 49 27.41 41.74 79.40
N VAL A 50 28.26 41.35 80.36
CA VAL A 50 28.31 39.98 80.91
C VAL A 50 26.94 39.49 81.38
N GLN A 51 26.18 40.30 82.11
CA GLN A 51 24.86 39.91 82.62
C GLN A 51 23.84 39.66 81.50
N GLU A 52 23.86 40.48 80.46
CA GLU A 52 22.99 40.33 79.29
C GLU A 52 23.41 39.11 78.45
N CYS A 53 24.71 38.90 78.27
CA CYS A 53 25.27 37.71 77.60
C CYS A 53 24.91 36.42 78.34
N LEU A 54 24.94 36.42 79.67
CA LEU A 54 24.57 35.28 80.50
C LEU A 54 23.09 34.91 80.33
N LEU A 55 22.20 35.91 80.42
CA LEU A 55 20.77 35.71 80.19
C LEU A 55 20.51 35.16 78.79
N ARG A 56 21.16 35.74 77.77
CA ARG A 56 21.02 35.30 76.38
C ARG A 56 21.52 33.87 76.17
N ILE A 57 22.68 33.49 76.71
CA ILE A 57 23.18 32.11 76.63
C ILE A 57 22.22 31.15 77.35
N SER A 58 21.72 31.54 78.53
CA SER A 58 20.79 30.69 79.29
C SER A 58 19.46 30.48 78.56
N GLN A 59 18.94 31.49 77.87
CA GLN A 59 17.73 31.41 77.07
C GLN A 59 17.93 30.54 75.81
N GLU A 60 19.09 30.67 75.14
CA GLU A 60 19.42 29.83 73.98
C GLU A 60 19.72 28.38 74.37
N ALA A 61 20.37 28.16 75.52
CA ALA A 61 20.55 26.81 76.05
C ALA A 61 19.18 26.18 76.35
N ALA A 62 18.25 26.94 76.96
CA ALA A 62 16.90 26.47 77.22
C ALA A 62 16.09 26.23 75.93
N SER A 63 16.27 27.06 74.89
CA SER A 63 15.61 26.88 73.58
C SER A 63 16.07 25.59 72.87
N LEU A 64 17.33 25.20 73.11
CA LEU A 64 17.93 23.93 72.66
C LEU A 64 17.62 22.74 73.60
N GLY A 65 16.87 22.96 74.68
CA GLY A 65 16.47 21.93 75.65
C GLY A 65 17.56 21.55 76.66
N LEU A 66 18.59 22.38 76.83
CA LEU A 66 19.70 22.16 77.76
C LEU A 66 19.41 22.78 79.14
N PRO A 67 19.92 22.16 80.22
CA PRO A 67 19.71 22.68 81.58
C PRO A 67 20.41 24.03 81.78
N PRO A 68 19.83 24.93 82.61
CA PRO A 68 20.45 26.20 82.93
C PRO A 68 21.76 25.96 83.68
N VAL A 69 22.83 26.55 83.18
CA VAL A 69 24.19 26.37 83.72
C VAL A 69 24.47 27.34 84.88
N TRP A 70 23.60 28.33 85.08
CA TRP A 70 23.70 29.36 86.12
C TRP A 70 22.53 29.23 87.09
N PRO A 71 22.78 29.15 88.41
CA PRO A 71 21.71 29.19 89.41
C PRO A 71 21.05 30.57 89.47
N GLU A 72 19.78 30.62 89.87
CA GLU A 72 19.01 31.86 90.04
C GLU A 72 19.74 32.88 90.93
N PRO A 73 19.54 34.20 90.67
CA PRO A 73 20.19 35.27 91.41
C PRO A 73 19.67 35.33 92.86
N GLY A 74 20.27 34.52 93.75
CA GLY A 74 19.87 34.44 95.15
C GLY A 74 20.70 33.49 96.05
N SER A 75 21.44 32.53 95.48
CA SER A 75 22.37 31.67 96.22
C SER A 75 23.82 31.98 95.85
N GLY A 76 24.73 31.98 96.84
CA GLY A 76 26.14 32.38 96.72
C GLY A 76 26.85 32.05 95.40
N SER A 77 27.52 33.08 94.88
CA SER A 77 28.14 33.19 93.56
C SER A 77 29.32 32.25 93.30
N GLU A 78 29.07 30.98 93.05
CA GLU A 78 30.07 30.13 92.38
C GLU A 78 29.49 29.52 91.10
N MET A 79 30.11 29.84 89.97
CA MET A 79 29.77 29.26 88.68
C MET A 79 30.00 27.74 88.75
N ASN A 80 28.96 26.96 88.49
CA ASN A 80 29.08 25.52 88.46
C ASN A 80 29.83 25.10 87.18
N VAL A 81 31.15 25.03 87.27
CA VAL A 81 32.05 24.66 86.17
C VAL A 81 31.66 23.32 85.54
N VAL A 82 31.15 22.38 86.34
CA VAL A 82 30.69 21.07 85.86
C VAL A 82 29.42 21.22 85.00
N ALA A 83 28.46 22.05 85.42
CA ALA A 83 27.27 22.34 84.62
C ALA A 83 27.64 23.04 83.30
N VAL A 84 28.59 23.98 83.32
CA VAL A 84 29.10 24.66 82.11
C VAL A 84 29.73 23.66 81.16
N LEU A 85 30.64 22.82 81.65
CA LEU A 85 31.36 21.84 80.82
C LEU A 85 30.42 20.79 80.24
N ASN A 86 29.42 20.33 81.01
CA ASN A 86 28.41 19.39 80.52
C ASN A 86 27.52 20.05 79.45
N CYS A 87 27.07 21.29 79.66
CA CYS A 87 26.31 22.02 78.66
C CYS A 87 27.12 22.29 77.38
N MET A 88 28.41 22.62 77.50
CA MET A 88 29.30 22.72 76.35
C MET A 88 29.47 21.38 75.62
N HIS A 89 29.61 20.28 76.37
CA HIS A 89 29.66 18.94 75.79
C HIS A 89 28.37 18.62 75.03
N ASP A 90 27.22 18.88 75.64
CA ASP A 90 25.91 18.64 75.03
C ASP A 90 25.68 19.50 73.79
N LEU A 91 26.11 20.76 73.79
CA LEU A 91 26.11 21.64 72.62
C LEU A 91 26.98 21.08 71.48
N ILE A 92 28.17 20.56 71.78
CA ILE A 92 29.04 19.93 70.78
C ILE A 92 28.38 18.66 70.24
N GLN A 93 27.76 17.85 71.09
CA GLN A 93 27.04 16.64 70.67
C GLN A 93 25.82 16.98 69.80
N LEU A 94 25.03 18.00 70.17
CA LEU A 94 23.92 18.51 69.38
C LEU A 94 24.40 19.04 68.03
N TYR A 95 25.49 19.80 67.99
CA TYR A 95 26.11 20.27 66.76
C TYR A 95 26.51 19.09 65.85
N HIS A 96 27.21 18.08 66.37
CA HIS A 96 27.59 16.91 65.59
C HIS A 96 26.39 16.08 65.10
N ARG A 97 25.32 15.94 65.92
CA ARG A 97 24.08 15.27 65.50
C ARG A 97 23.37 16.06 64.40
N SER A 98 23.28 17.38 64.55
CA SER A 98 22.69 18.28 63.56
C SER A 98 23.45 18.22 62.23
N LEU A 99 24.79 18.24 62.28
CA LEU A 99 25.64 18.13 61.10
C LEU A 99 25.40 16.81 60.35
N ARG A 100 25.39 15.66 61.07
CA ARG A 100 25.07 14.36 60.47
C ARG A 100 23.66 14.30 59.88
N SER A 101 22.69 14.93 60.53
CA SER A 101 21.31 15.01 60.01
C SER A 101 21.24 15.85 58.74
N LEU A 102 21.99 16.96 58.69
CA LEU A 102 22.07 17.81 57.50
C LEU A 102 22.71 17.07 56.32
N GLU A 103 23.85 16.40 56.55
CA GLU A 103 24.53 15.56 55.55
C GLU A 103 23.59 14.46 55.00
N SER A 104 22.80 13.82 55.88
CA SER A 104 21.82 12.82 55.47
C SER A 104 20.70 13.42 54.61
N LEU A 105 20.22 14.63 54.94
CA LEU A 105 19.18 15.31 54.17
C LEU A 105 19.70 15.77 52.81
N GLU A 106 20.94 16.28 52.74
CA GLU A 106 21.60 16.65 51.49
C GLU A 106 21.77 15.43 50.57
N LEU A 107 22.16 14.27 51.13
CA LEU A 107 22.26 13.03 50.36
C LEU A 107 20.91 12.60 49.79
N GLU A 108 19.84 12.62 50.59
CA GLU A 108 18.49 12.29 50.14
C GLU A 108 17.95 13.32 49.13
N GLN A 109 18.29 14.60 49.28
CA GLN A 109 18.00 15.63 48.28
C GLN A 109 18.69 15.31 46.95
N HIS A 110 19.98 14.96 46.97
CA HIS A 110 20.71 14.60 45.74
C HIS A 110 20.13 13.35 45.07
N LYS A 111 19.80 12.31 45.85
CA LYS A 111 19.16 11.10 45.33
C LYS A 111 17.81 11.41 44.69
N SER A 112 16.94 12.12 45.41
CA SER A 112 15.61 12.49 44.90
C SER A 112 15.68 13.38 43.66
N SER A 113 16.62 14.34 43.60
CA SER A 113 16.89 15.14 42.40
C SER A 113 17.25 14.24 41.20
N SER A 114 18.17 13.30 41.39
CA SER A 114 18.56 12.37 40.33
C SER A 114 17.40 11.49 39.86
N HIS A 115 16.54 11.04 40.77
CA HIS A 115 15.32 10.30 40.42
C HIS A 115 14.35 11.15 39.60
N VAL A 116 14.16 12.42 39.96
CA VAL A 116 13.31 13.35 39.20
C VAL A 116 13.87 13.54 37.80
N ASP A 117 15.17 13.75 37.64
CA ASP A 117 15.82 13.91 36.34
C ASP A 117 15.63 12.66 35.45
N TYR A 118 15.81 11.47 36.04
CA TYR A 118 15.57 10.21 35.34
C TYR A 118 14.10 10.05 34.89
N LEU A 119 13.15 10.38 35.76
CA LEU A 119 11.73 10.33 35.43
C LEU A 119 11.36 11.36 34.35
N GLN A 120 11.97 12.54 34.36
CA GLN A 120 11.76 13.54 33.32
C GLN A 120 12.29 13.08 31.97
N LEU A 121 13.50 12.50 31.93
CA LEU A 121 14.11 11.98 30.70
C LEU A 121 13.27 10.84 30.11
N THR A 122 12.87 9.88 30.95
CA THR A 122 12.04 8.76 30.50
C THR A 122 10.65 9.22 30.05
N SER A 123 10.03 10.17 30.76
CA SER A 123 8.77 10.80 30.35
C SER A 123 8.89 11.48 28.99
N ALA A 124 9.98 12.24 28.74
CA ALA A 124 10.21 12.90 27.46
C ALA A 124 10.35 11.88 26.32
N ARG A 125 11.13 10.80 26.53
CA ARG A 125 11.29 9.72 25.55
C ARG A 125 9.97 9.03 25.21
N LEU A 126 9.16 8.71 26.23
CA LEU A 126 7.86 8.07 26.02
C LEU A 126 6.89 8.98 25.26
N LYS A 127 6.91 10.29 25.53
CA LYS A 127 6.12 11.28 24.77
C LYS A 127 6.55 11.34 23.31
N GLU A 128 7.85 11.33 23.02
CA GLU A 128 8.34 11.31 21.65
C GLU A 128 7.91 10.05 20.89
N GLN A 129 8.04 8.88 21.51
CA GLN A 129 7.58 7.61 20.94
C GLN A 129 6.07 7.62 20.68
N LEU A 130 5.28 8.18 21.60
CA LEU A 130 3.84 8.34 21.41
C LEU A 130 3.53 9.25 20.22
N GLU A 131 4.23 10.37 20.06
CA GLU A 131 4.04 11.28 18.94
C GLU A 131 4.45 10.65 17.59
N ILE A 132 5.53 9.85 17.58
CA ILE A 132 5.93 9.07 16.40
C ILE A 132 4.83 8.07 16.03
N SER A 133 4.37 7.26 17.00
CA SER A 133 3.32 6.27 16.78
C SER A 133 2.02 6.91 16.31
N LYS A 134 1.63 8.07 16.84
CA LYS A 134 0.47 8.84 16.36
C LYS A 134 0.62 9.26 14.90
N ARG A 135 1.78 9.77 14.49
CA ARG A 135 2.03 10.16 13.08
C ARG A 135 2.03 8.96 12.13
N GLU A 136 2.57 7.83 12.57
CA GLU A 136 2.52 6.59 11.80
C GLU A 136 1.08 6.11 11.63
N ASN A 137 0.28 6.15 12.70
CA ASN A 137 -1.12 5.75 12.69
C ASN A 137 -1.95 6.63 11.75
N THR A 138 -1.76 7.96 11.77
CA THR A 138 -2.45 8.85 10.81
C THR A 138 -2.06 8.55 9.37
N GLY A 139 -0.78 8.23 9.12
CA GLY A 139 -0.31 7.76 7.81
C GLY A 139 -0.93 6.44 7.37
N LEU A 140 -1.17 5.50 8.29
CA LEU A 140 -1.86 4.24 8.01
C LEU A 140 -3.34 4.46 7.70
N LEU A 141 -4.05 5.28 8.48
CA LEU A 141 -5.46 5.62 8.25
C LEU A 141 -5.69 6.25 6.87
N GLU A 142 -4.81 7.16 6.43
CA GLU A 142 -4.94 7.78 5.11
C GLU A 142 -4.64 6.79 3.97
N ARG A 143 -3.71 5.84 4.16
CA ARG A 143 -3.50 4.75 3.20
C ARG A 143 -4.71 3.82 3.13
N GLU A 144 -5.29 3.47 4.28
CA GLU A 144 -6.50 2.67 4.35
C GLU A 144 -7.65 3.34 3.60
N ARG A 145 -7.88 4.64 3.85
CA ARG A 145 -8.89 5.43 3.15
C ARG A 145 -8.69 5.38 1.63
N ARG A 146 -7.46 5.55 1.14
CA ARG A 146 -7.14 5.46 -0.30
C ARG A 146 -7.43 4.08 -0.87
N LEU A 147 -7.07 3.02 -0.15
CA LEU A 147 -7.37 1.64 -0.56
C LEU A 147 -8.87 1.37 -0.58
N GLN A 148 -9.62 1.86 0.40
CA GLN A 148 -11.09 1.75 0.43
C GLN A 148 -11.73 2.45 -0.77
N LEU A 149 -11.26 3.64 -1.14
CA LEU A 149 -11.75 4.34 -2.34
C LEU A 149 -11.46 3.56 -3.62
N LYS A 150 -10.25 3.01 -3.75
CA LYS A 150 -9.87 2.16 -4.88
C LYS A 150 -10.73 0.89 -4.95
N ALA A 151 -10.99 0.26 -3.81
CA ALA A 151 -11.86 -0.92 -3.74
C ALA A 151 -13.28 -0.60 -4.19
N LYS A 152 -13.86 0.53 -3.75
CA LYS A 152 -15.19 0.99 -4.19
C LYS A 152 -15.24 1.26 -5.70
N SER A 153 -14.20 1.89 -6.26
CA SER A 153 -14.10 2.15 -7.70
C SER A 153 -14.01 0.85 -8.52
N LEU A 154 -13.20 -0.11 -8.07
CA LEU A 154 -13.11 -1.43 -8.71
C LEU A 154 -14.42 -2.22 -8.59
N GLN A 155 -15.10 -2.13 -7.45
CA GLN A 155 -16.41 -2.75 -7.26
C GLN A 155 -17.46 -2.18 -8.22
N HIS A 156 -17.47 -0.86 -8.43
CA HIS A 156 -18.35 -0.23 -9.41
C HIS A 156 -18.01 -0.68 -10.85
N SER A 157 -16.72 -0.71 -11.22
CA SER A 157 -16.28 -1.17 -12.53
C SER A 157 -16.68 -2.63 -12.78
N LEU A 158 -16.47 -3.51 -11.80
CA LEU A 158 -16.88 -4.91 -11.87
C LEU A 158 -18.39 -5.05 -12.05
N LYS A 159 -19.19 -4.21 -11.38
CA LYS A 159 -20.64 -4.22 -11.54
C LYS A 159 -21.03 -3.84 -12.98
N ASN A 160 -20.41 -2.80 -13.53
CA ASN A 160 -20.68 -2.36 -14.90
C ASN A 160 -20.31 -3.46 -15.92
N GLU A 161 -19.14 -4.09 -15.77
CA GLU A 161 -18.73 -5.20 -16.63
C GLU A 161 -19.69 -6.39 -16.54
N LYS A 162 -20.19 -6.72 -15.34
CA LYS A 162 -21.21 -7.77 -15.18
C LYS A 162 -22.51 -7.43 -15.91
N GLU A 163 -22.94 -6.17 -15.87
CA GLU A 163 -24.13 -5.70 -16.58
C GLU A 163 -23.93 -5.77 -18.11
N GLU A 164 -22.76 -5.39 -18.62
CA GLU A 164 -22.42 -5.52 -20.04
C GLU A 164 -22.35 -6.98 -20.50
N VAL A 165 -21.73 -7.86 -19.72
CA VAL A 165 -21.73 -9.31 -20.01
C VAL A 165 -23.15 -9.85 -20.07
N GLN A 166 -24.02 -9.46 -19.13
CA GLN A 166 -25.42 -9.88 -19.13
C GLN A 166 -26.18 -9.37 -20.36
N LYS A 167 -25.95 -8.11 -20.78
CA LYS A 167 -26.53 -7.55 -22.01
C LYS A 167 -26.08 -8.34 -23.24
N LEU A 168 -24.78 -8.62 -23.37
CA LEU A 168 -24.23 -9.39 -24.48
C LEU A 168 -24.76 -10.82 -24.49
N GLN A 169 -24.89 -11.46 -23.33
CA GLN A 169 -25.47 -12.80 -23.22
C GLN A 169 -26.92 -12.82 -23.69
N ASN A 170 -27.72 -11.80 -23.36
CA ASN A 170 -29.09 -11.65 -23.84
C ASN A 170 -29.14 -11.47 -25.37
N ILE A 171 -28.21 -10.70 -25.95
CA ILE A 171 -28.09 -10.52 -27.41
C ILE A 171 -27.71 -11.83 -28.11
N ILE A 172 -26.77 -12.59 -27.54
CA ILE A 172 -26.37 -13.90 -28.09
C ILE A 172 -27.55 -14.86 -28.05
N ALA A 173 -28.28 -14.93 -26.94
CA ALA A 173 -29.45 -15.79 -26.79
C ALA A 173 -30.56 -15.41 -27.79
N SER A 174 -30.85 -14.11 -27.97
CA SER A 174 -31.85 -13.66 -28.93
C SER A 174 -31.45 -13.98 -30.37
N ARG A 175 -30.17 -13.77 -30.74
CA ARG A 175 -29.63 -14.17 -32.06
C ARG A 175 -29.71 -15.67 -32.28
N ALA A 176 -29.36 -16.49 -31.29
CA ALA A 176 -29.46 -17.94 -31.39
C ALA A 176 -30.91 -18.39 -31.62
N SER A 177 -31.88 -17.75 -30.96
CA SER A 177 -33.31 -17.98 -31.21
C SER A 177 -33.70 -17.60 -32.64
N GLN A 178 -33.29 -16.42 -33.11
CA GLN A 178 -33.57 -15.96 -34.48
C GLN A 178 -33.00 -16.92 -35.54
N TYR A 179 -31.73 -17.32 -35.41
CA TYR A 179 -31.11 -18.28 -36.34
C TYR A 179 -31.84 -19.63 -36.33
N ASN A 180 -32.27 -20.13 -35.18
CA ASN A 180 -33.07 -21.35 -35.10
C ASN A 180 -34.41 -21.21 -35.84
N HIS A 181 -35.09 -20.06 -35.73
CA HIS A 181 -36.33 -19.80 -36.45
C HIS A 181 -36.11 -19.73 -37.97
N GLU A 182 -35.06 -19.05 -38.42
CA GLU A 182 -34.68 -18.95 -39.84
C GLU A 182 -34.27 -20.31 -40.41
N MET A 183 -33.48 -21.09 -39.69
CA MET A 183 -33.07 -22.44 -40.07
C MET A 183 -34.28 -23.35 -40.25
N LYS A 184 -35.19 -23.40 -39.27
CA LYS A 184 -36.45 -24.17 -39.38
C LYS A 184 -37.31 -23.70 -40.56
N ARG A 185 -37.32 -22.40 -40.87
CA ARG A 185 -38.03 -21.88 -42.05
C ARG A 185 -37.40 -22.40 -43.34
N LYS A 186 -36.07 -22.35 -43.45
CA LYS A 186 -35.31 -22.85 -44.61
C LYS A 186 -35.46 -24.35 -44.79
N GLU A 187 -35.43 -25.12 -43.71
CA GLU A 187 -35.71 -26.56 -43.74
C GLU A 187 -37.11 -26.86 -44.29
N ARG A 188 -38.14 -26.12 -43.87
CA ARG A 188 -39.50 -26.27 -44.43
C ARG A 188 -39.58 -25.90 -45.91
N GLU A 189 -38.90 -24.84 -46.33
CA GLU A 189 -38.82 -24.44 -47.74
C GLU A 189 -38.11 -25.50 -48.60
N PHE A 190 -37.01 -26.06 -48.09
CA PHE A 190 -36.27 -27.14 -48.72
C PHE A 190 -37.09 -28.42 -48.85
N ASN A 191 -37.79 -28.82 -47.78
CA ASN A 191 -38.67 -29.99 -47.80
C ASN A 191 -39.79 -29.83 -48.83
N LYS A 192 -40.44 -28.68 -48.91
CA LYS A 192 -41.44 -28.38 -49.95
C LYS A 192 -40.87 -28.48 -51.36
N LEU A 193 -39.65 -27.98 -51.58
CA LEU A 193 -38.99 -28.07 -52.88
C LEU A 193 -38.63 -29.52 -53.24
N LYS A 194 -38.15 -30.28 -52.25
CA LYS A 194 -37.86 -31.71 -52.39
C LYS A 194 -39.12 -32.52 -52.72
N GLU A 195 -40.25 -32.25 -52.05
CA GLU A 195 -41.55 -32.86 -52.35
C GLU A 195 -42.00 -32.53 -53.79
N ARG A 196 -41.91 -31.26 -54.22
CA ARG A 196 -42.23 -30.87 -55.61
C ARG A 196 -41.34 -31.56 -56.63
N LEU A 197 -40.04 -31.67 -56.36
CA LEU A 197 -39.12 -32.38 -57.24
C LEU A 197 -39.48 -33.87 -57.33
N ASN A 198 -39.77 -34.51 -56.20
CA ASN A 198 -40.20 -35.91 -56.16
C ASN A 198 -41.53 -36.12 -56.90
N GLN A 199 -42.49 -35.20 -56.76
CA GLN A 199 -43.73 -35.22 -57.52
C GLN A 199 -43.44 -35.13 -59.02
N LEU A 200 -42.64 -34.16 -59.46
CA LEU A 200 -42.26 -34.03 -60.88
C LEU A 200 -41.53 -35.26 -61.43
N LEU A 201 -40.68 -35.90 -60.62
CA LEU A 201 -39.99 -37.12 -61.00
C LEU A 201 -40.95 -38.32 -61.09
N SER A 202 -41.98 -38.38 -60.24
CA SER A 202 -43.00 -39.43 -60.24
C SER A 202 -43.98 -39.25 -61.39
N ASP A 203 -44.48 -38.03 -61.62
CA ASP A 203 -45.33 -37.67 -62.76
C ASP A 203 -44.64 -37.98 -64.10
N LYS A 204 -43.31 -37.79 -64.19
CA LYS A 204 -42.52 -38.15 -65.38
C LYS A 204 -42.36 -39.66 -65.57
N ARG A 205 -42.45 -40.47 -64.51
CA ARG A 205 -42.44 -41.94 -64.63
C ARG A 205 -43.79 -42.48 -65.10
N GLU A 206 -44.88 -41.87 -64.65
CA GLU A 206 -46.24 -42.24 -65.10
C GLU A 206 -46.52 -41.78 -66.54
N LYS A 207 -45.92 -40.67 -67.00
CA LYS A 207 -46.07 -40.16 -68.37
C LYS A 207 -45.11 -40.77 -69.41
N LYS A 208 -44.51 -41.94 -69.14
CA LYS A 208 -43.61 -42.65 -70.08
C LYS A 208 -44.29 -43.24 -71.34
N GLN A 209 -45.53 -42.86 -71.65
CA GLN A 209 -46.16 -43.11 -72.94
C GLN A 209 -46.89 -41.86 -73.42
N ALA A 210 -46.14 -40.88 -73.93
CA ALA A 210 -46.50 -40.02 -75.07
C ALA A 210 -45.48 -38.87 -75.16
N ILE A 211 -44.91 -38.71 -76.36
CA ILE A 211 -44.24 -37.46 -76.72
C ILE A 211 -45.35 -36.44 -76.92
N ASP A 212 -45.35 -35.37 -76.12
CA ASP A 212 -46.14 -34.19 -76.42
C ASP A 212 -45.22 -32.96 -76.36
N VAL A 213 -44.89 -32.44 -77.54
CA VAL A 213 -44.22 -31.16 -77.69
C VAL A 213 -45.31 -30.10 -77.59
N LEU A 214 -45.52 -29.55 -76.40
CA LEU A 214 -46.35 -28.36 -76.22
C LEU A 214 -45.57 -27.32 -75.43
N ASN A 215 -44.92 -26.46 -76.20
CA ASN A 215 -44.43 -25.18 -75.77
C ASN A 215 -45.62 -24.35 -75.27
N SER A 216 -45.75 -24.22 -73.96
CA SER A 216 -46.45 -23.10 -73.34
C SER A 216 -45.64 -22.62 -72.15
N ILE A 217 -44.55 -21.91 -72.45
CA ILE A 217 -43.95 -20.95 -71.51
C ILE A 217 -44.96 -19.80 -71.36
N GLY A 218 -45.99 -20.03 -70.56
CA GLY A 218 -46.97 -19.04 -70.14
C GLY A 218 -47.09 -19.10 -68.62
N ARG A 219 -46.49 -18.15 -67.91
CA ARG A 219 -46.71 -18.00 -66.47
C ARG A 219 -48.17 -17.59 -66.22
N ALA A 220 -48.75 -18.06 -65.12
CA ALA A 220 -50.16 -17.85 -64.74
C ALA A 220 -50.59 -16.38 -64.47
N ASP A 221 -49.67 -15.40 -64.58
CA ASP A 221 -49.94 -13.97 -64.37
C ASP A 221 -50.09 -13.17 -65.70
N GLY A 222 -50.04 -13.82 -66.87
CA GLY A 222 -50.25 -13.16 -68.16
C GLY A 222 -49.19 -12.12 -68.57
N LYS A 223 -48.22 -11.82 -67.70
CA LYS A 223 -47.11 -10.92 -68.00
C LYS A 223 -45.95 -11.71 -68.60
N ARG A 224 -45.60 -11.35 -69.84
CA ARG A 224 -44.38 -11.81 -70.52
C ARG A 224 -43.18 -11.45 -69.62
N SER A 225 -42.25 -12.37 -69.40
CA SER A 225 -40.93 -11.98 -68.87
C SER A 225 -40.39 -10.89 -69.79
N LEU A 226 -40.26 -9.66 -69.27
CA LEU A 226 -39.53 -8.63 -69.99
C LEU A 226 -38.11 -9.18 -70.10
N TRP A 227 -37.76 -9.60 -71.31
CA TRP A 227 -36.36 -9.79 -71.67
C TRP A 227 -35.63 -8.51 -71.28
N LYS A 228 -34.41 -8.64 -70.73
CA LYS A 228 -33.54 -7.48 -70.50
C LYS A 228 -33.51 -6.68 -71.81
N THR A 229 -34.18 -5.54 -71.79
CA THR A 229 -34.13 -4.56 -72.88
C THR A 229 -33.22 -3.45 -72.42
N ASP A 230 -32.51 -2.80 -73.34
CA ASP A 230 -31.59 -1.69 -73.03
C ASP A 230 -32.25 -0.62 -72.14
N LYS A 231 -33.58 -0.44 -72.26
CA LYS A 231 -34.36 0.47 -71.41
C LYS A 231 -34.51 0.01 -69.95
N THR A 232 -34.60 -1.30 -69.69
CA THR A 232 -34.62 -1.85 -68.33
C THR A 232 -33.23 -1.91 -67.72
N GLU A 233 -32.21 -2.24 -68.50
CA GLU A 233 -30.82 -2.25 -68.05
C GLU A 233 -30.32 -0.83 -67.75
N ALA A 234 -30.59 0.15 -68.63
CA ALA A 234 -30.28 1.56 -68.37
C ALA A 234 -31.00 2.14 -67.14
N LYS A 235 -32.22 1.66 -66.82
CA LYS A 235 -32.91 2.03 -65.58
C LYS A 235 -32.27 1.41 -64.34
N HIS A 236 -31.85 0.15 -64.41
CA HIS A 236 -31.14 -0.51 -63.32
C HIS A 236 -29.74 0.06 -63.11
N GLU A 237 -29.01 0.35 -64.18
CA GLU A 237 -27.72 1.04 -64.15
C GLU A 237 -27.88 2.46 -63.59
N GLY A 238 -28.90 3.21 -64.00
CA GLY A 238 -29.22 4.53 -63.43
C GLY A 238 -29.52 4.48 -61.93
N GLN A 239 -30.23 3.45 -61.46
CA GLN A 239 -30.46 3.22 -60.02
C GLN A 239 -29.18 2.82 -59.29
N LEU A 240 -28.32 2.02 -59.92
CA LEU A 240 -27.02 1.63 -59.38
C LEU A 240 -26.10 2.84 -59.24
N PHE A 241 -25.97 3.67 -60.28
CA PHE A 241 -25.21 4.92 -60.22
C PHE A 241 -25.77 5.89 -59.18
N LYS A 242 -27.10 5.98 -59.06
CA LYS A 242 -27.73 6.80 -58.02
C LYS A 242 -27.41 6.31 -56.61
N THR A 243 -27.41 5.00 -56.40
CA THR A 243 -27.08 4.39 -55.09
C THR A 243 -25.59 4.60 -54.76
N LEU A 244 -24.72 4.39 -55.75
CA LEU A 244 -23.29 4.61 -55.60
C LEU A 244 -22.98 6.08 -55.29
N LEU A 245 -23.61 7.02 -55.99
CA LEU A 245 -23.48 8.45 -55.71
C LEU A 245 -23.99 8.81 -54.31
N SER A 246 -25.14 8.26 -53.87
CA SER A 246 -25.62 8.51 -52.51
C SER A 246 -24.68 7.95 -51.44
N ASP A 247 -24.03 6.83 -51.69
CA ASP A 247 -23.05 6.24 -50.77
C ASP A 247 -21.78 7.10 -50.71
N TYR A 248 -21.31 7.63 -51.85
CA TYR A 248 -20.21 8.59 -51.88
C TYR A 248 -20.54 9.90 -51.18
N GLU A 249 -21.74 10.46 -51.38
CA GLU A 249 -22.21 11.66 -50.69
C GLU A 249 -22.32 11.44 -49.17
N LEU A 250 -22.82 10.27 -48.76
CA LEU A 250 -22.88 9.88 -47.35
C LEU A 250 -21.46 9.80 -46.76
N ARG A 251 -20.54 9.12 -47.45
CA ARG A 251 -19.16 8.97 -47.01
C ARG A 251 -18.42 10.30 -46.93
N GLN A 252 -18.65 11.19 -47.91
CA GLN A 252 -18.10 12.55 -47.89
C GLN A 252 -18.64 13.34 -46.69
N ARG A 253 -19.93 13.19 -46.35
CA ARG A 253 -20.53 13.84 -45.19
C ARG A 253 -19.96 13.31 -43.88
N GLU A 254 -19.76 11.99 -43.76
CA GLU A 254 -19.08 11.37 -42.61
C GLU A 254 -17.66 11.90 -42.43
N LEU A 255 -16.88 11.96 -43.52
CA LEU A 255 -15.51 12.49 -43.48
C LEU A 255 -15.46 13.96 -43.08
N LEU A 256 -16.43 14.77 -43.52
CA LEU A 256 -16.51 16.18 -43.09
C LEU A 256 -16.83 16.31 -41.60
N LEU A 257 -17.70 15.44 -41.06
CA LEU A 257 -18.00 15.41 -39.63
C LEU A 257 -16.78 14.96 -38.81
N GLU A 258 -16.11 13.88 -39.23
CA GLU A 258 -14.88 13.41 -38.60
C GLU A 258 -13.79 14.49 -38.64
N ASN A 259 -13.63 15.19 -39.77
CA ASN A 259 -12.68 16.30 -39.88
C ASN A 259 -13.03 17.46 -38.94
N ALA A 260 -14.32 17.78 -38.77
CA ALA A 260 -14.76 18.79 -37.82
C ALA A 260 -14.51 18.37 -36.36
N GLU A 261 -14.69 17.09 -36.03
CA GLU A 261 -14.38 16.52 -34.71
C GLU A 261 -12.87 16.51 -34.44
N LEU A 262 -12.06 16.10 -35.43
CA LEU A 262 -10.60 16.15 -35.35
C LEU A 262 -10.10 17.59 -35.15
N ASN A 263 -10.69 18.57 -35.83
CA ASN A 263 -10.37 19.98 -35.61
C ASN A 263 -10.75 20.44 -34.20
N LYS A 264 -11.90 20.02 -33.65
CA LYS A 264 -12.26 20.32 -32.26
C LYS A 264 -11.25 19.74 -31.27
N VAL A 265 -10.86 18.47 -31.43
CA VAL A 265 -9.86 17.83 -30.59
C VAL A 265 -8.50 18.52 -30.71
N LEU A 266 -8.10 18.91 -31.93
CA LEU A 266 -6.87 19.65 -32.16
C LEU A 266 -6.87 21.02 -31.45
N GLN A 267 -7.98 21.77 -31.52
CA GLN A 267 -8.12 23.06 -30.83
C GLN A 267 -8.15 22.87 -29.31
N GLN A 268 -8.80 21.82 -28.82
CA GLN A 268 -8.78 21.47 -27.39
C GLN A 268 -7.36 21.16 -26.92
N MET A 269 -6.64 20.28 -27.63
CA MET A 269 -5.27 19.93 -27.29
C MET A 269 -4.34 21.15 -27.36
N LYS A 270 -4.52 22.03 -28.35
CA LYS A 270 -3.83 23.32 -28.44
C LYS A 270 -4.10 24.18 -27.21
N GLY A 271 -5.36 24.28 -26.76
CA GLY A 271 -5.76 25.02 -25.57
C GLY A 271 -5.19 24.44 -24.26
N GLU A 272 -5.16 23.12 -24.14
CA GLU A 272 -4.55 22.42 -23.01
C GLU A 272 -3.03 22.63 -23.00
N MET A 273 -2.36 22.53 -24.16
CA MET A 273 -0.93 22.79 -24.28
C MET A 273 -0.59 24.24 -23.94
N THR A 274 -1.37 25.23 -24.39
CA THR A 274 -1.15 26.63 -24.02
C THR A 274 -1.43 26.86 -22.52
N SER A 275 -2.42 26.19 -21.94
CA SER A 275 -2.71 26.25 -20.50
C SER A 275 -1.55 25.69 -19.65
N VAL A 276 -1.01 24.52 -20.02
CA VAL A 276 0.15 23.92 -19.34
C VAL A 276 1.40 24.82 -19.45
N LEU A 277 1.63 25.41 -20.62
CA LEU A 277 2.75 26.34 -20.84
C LEU A 277 2.56 27.68 -20.10
N ALA A 278 1.33 28.18 -19.98
CA ALA A 278 1.01 29.38 -19.20
C ALA A 278 1.15 29.14 -17.69
N SER A 279 0.70 27.97 -17.22
CA SER A 279 0.84 27.54 -15.81
C SER A 279 2.31 27.35 -15.41
N ASN A 280 3.17 26.92 -16.35
CA ASN A 280 4.62 26.83 -16.12
C ASN A 280 5.34 28.19 -16.15
N LYS A 281 4.72 29.24 -16.71
CA LYS A 281 5.22 30.62 -16.61
C LYS A 281 4.87 31.26 -15.27
N SER A 282 3.77 30.87 -14.61
CA SER A 282 3.36 31.45 -13.32
C SER A 282 4.11 30.89 -12.12
N THR A 283 4.93 29.84 -12.27
CA THR A 283 5.73 29.27 -11.17
C THR A 283 7.14 29.85 -11.06
N LEU A 284 7.53 30.82 -11.90
CA LEU A 284 8.89 31.35 -11.97
C LEU A 284 9.03 32.88 -11.94
N THR A 285 7.96 33.63 -11.70
CA THR A 285 8.07 35.08 -11.48
C THR A 285 7.14 35.48 -10.34
N GLY A 286 7.74 35.67 -9.16
CA GLY A 286 7.16 36.55 -8.15
C GLY A 286 7.15 37.99 -8.67
N ASP A 287 6.04 38.66 -8.38
CA ASP A 287 5.86 40.09 -8.17
C ASP A 287 6.58 41.06 -9.13
N ASP A 288 5.82 41.68 -10.05
CA ASP A 288 5.66 43.14 -10.03
C ASP A 288 4.50 43.58 -10.93
N GLY A 289 3.81 44.63 -10.48
CA GLY A 289 2.62 45.17 -11.14
C GLY A 289 2.89 46.04 -12.36
N VAL A 290 1.78 46.48 -12.95
CA VAL A 290 1.54 47.69 -13.78
C VAL A 290 0.84 47.37 -15.12
N THR A 291 -0.42 47.83 -15.15
CA THR A 291 -1.26 48.26 -16.27
C THR A 291 -0.56 48.57 -17.60
N GLN A 292 -1.14 48.15 -18.75
CA GLN A 292 -1.53 49.10 -19.82
C GLN A 292 -2.38 48.45 -20.93
N ALA A 293 -3.47 49.16 -21.26
CA ALA A 293 -4.09 49.37 -22.57
C ALA A 293 -4.42 48.20 -23.51
N LYS A 294 -5.73 47.97 -23.58
CA LYS A 294 -6.45 47.46 -24.74
C LYS A 294 -6.54 48.59 -25.79
N SER A 295 -5.95 48.43 -26.97
CA SER A 295 -6.37 49.19 -28.17
C SER A 295 -6.66 48.21 -29.30
N GLU A 296 -7.85 48.37 -29.86
CA GLU A 296 -8.29 47.79 -31.12
C GLU A 296 -7.63 48.58 -32.26
N GLU A 297 -7.15 47.90 -33.30
CA GLU A 297 -7.22 48.36 -34.69
C GLU A 297 -6.85 47.21 -35.65
N ASP A 298 -7.71 47.03 -36.65
CA ASP A 298 -7.66 46.06 -37.74
C ASP A 298 -6.62 46.44 -38.83
N GLU A 299 -6.43 45.48 -39.75
CA GLU A 299 -5.94 45.60 -41.14
C GLU A 299 -4.47 45.18 -41.45
N GLU A 300 -4.39 44.12 -42.29
CA GLU A 300 -3.39 43.89 -43.35
C GLU A 300 -1.94 43.49 -42.98
N VAL A 301 -1.70 42.23 -42.57
CA VAL A 301 -0.44 41.50 -42.88
C VAL A 301 -0.72 39.99 -43.05
N PHE A 302 -1.17 39.56 -44.24
CA PHE A 302 -1.44 38.15 -44.55
C PHE A 302 -0.21 37.35 -45.03
N ASP A 303 1.03 37.77 -44.72
CA ASP A 303 2.23 37.00 -45.12
C ASP A 303 3.28 36.78 -43.99
N SER A 304 3.28 37.61 -42.94
CA SER A 304 4.22 37.46 -41.80
C SER A 304 3.86 36.31 -40.85
N SER A 305 2.59 35.91 -40.81
CA SER A 305 2.08 34.79 -39.97
C SER A 305 2.70 33.44 -40.36
N LYS A 306 2.94 33.20 -41.65
CA LYS A 306 3.43 31.91 -42.15
C LYS A 306 4.92 31.73 -41.85
N GLU A 307 5.72 32.78 -42.03
CA GLU A 307 7.16 32.78 -41.71
C GLU A 307 7.40 32.79 -40.19
N SER A 308 6.57 33.50 -39.43
CA SER A 308 6.57 33.48 -37.96
C SER A 308 6.23 32.11 -37.38
N VAL A 309 5.23 31.41 -37.95
CA VAL A 309 4.88 30.03 -37.55
C VAL A 309 5.98 29.04 -37.93
N GLU A 310 6.62 29.20 -39.09
CA GLU A 310 7.72 28.33 -39.51
C GLU A 310 8.97 28.53 -38.64
N LEU A 311 9.35 29.78 -38.33
CA LEU A 311 10.39 30.11 -37.35
C LEU A 311 10.05 29.57 -35.96
N PHE A 312 8.79 29.69 -35.52
CA PHE A 312 8.32 29.16 -34.24
C PHE A 312 8.39 27.62 -34.20
N CYS A 313 8.04 26.95 -35.30
CA CYS A 313 8.16 25.50 -35.44
C CYS A 313 9.63 25.03 -35.43
N VAL A 314 10.52 25.76 -36.12
CA VAL A 314 11.97 25.49 -36.08
C VAL A 314 12.50 25.67 -34.66
N HIS A 315 12.10 26.74 -33.98
CA HIS A 315 12.55 27.03 -32.62
C HIS A 315 11.97 26.05 -31.59
N ALA A 316 10.72 25.59 -31.77
CA ALA A 316 10.11 24.55 -30.96
C ALA A 316 10.80 23.19 -31.19
N ARG A 317 11.16 22.86 -32.43
CA ARG A 317 11.91 21.65 -32.78
C ARG A 317 13.31 21.67 -32.17
N GLU A 318 13.98 22.82 -32.21
CA GLU A 318 15.29 23.00 -31.61
C GLU A 318 15.24 22.88 -30.07
N LYS A 319 14.24 23.51 -29.43
CA LYS A 319 14.00 23.37 -27.98
C LYS A 319 13.72 21.94 -27.56
N LEU A 320 12.89 21.22 -28.33
CA LEU A 320 12.63 19.80 -28.09
C LEU A 320 13.90 18.96 -28.24
N THR A 321 14.67 19.20 -29.30
CA THR A 321 15.93 18.49 -29.56
C THR A 321 16.95 18.74 -28.45
N ASN A 322 17.05 19.98 -27.97
CA ASN A 322 17.93 20.35 -26.87
C ASN A 322 17.48 19.73 -25.53
N SER A 323 16.15 19.66 -25.29
CA SER A 323 15.58 18.97 -24.14
C SER A 323 15.89 17.48 -24.16
N VAL A 324 15.67 16.80 -25.30
CA VAL A 324 16.02 15.38 -25.47
C VAL A 324 17.51 15.15 -25.27
N ARG A 325 18.37 16.01 -25.82
CA ARG A 325 19.83 15.94 -25.60
C ARG A 325 20.22 16.15 -24.13
N LEU A 326 19.52 17.01 -23.40
CA LEU A 326 19.77 17.22 -21.98
C LEU A 326 19.33 16.01 -21.16
N GLN A 327 18.15 15.44 -21.44
CA GLN A 327 17.66 14.23 -20.80
C GLN A 327 18.57 13.04 -21.11
N TRP A 328 19.05 12.92 -22.35
CA TRP A 328 20.03 11.89 -22.74
C TRP A 328 21.34 12.03 -21.98
N ARG A 329 21.87 13.25 -21.79
CA ARG A 329 23.06 13.47 -20.94
C ARG A 329 22.80 13.12 -19.48
N LYS A 330 21.64 13.47 -18.92
CA LYS A 330 21.28 13.10 -17.54
C LYS A 330 21.20 11.59 -17.39
N LEU A 331 20.57 10.89 -18.35
CA LEU A 331 20.49 9.44 -18.36
C LEU A 331 21.87 8.81 -18.51
N LYS A 332 22.69 9.31 -19.44
CA LYS A 332 24.06 8.84 -19.65
C LYS A 332 24.89 8.97 -18.38
N ASN A 333 24.87 10.13 -17.73
CA ASN A 333 25.56 10.34 -16.45
C ASN A 333 25.00 9.43 -15.35
N HIS A 334 23.69 9.16 -15.35
CA HIS A 334 23.09 8.23 -14.39
C HIS A 334 23.55 6.79 -14.63
N VAL A 335 23.61 6.35 -15.89
CA VAL A 335 24.12 5.04 -16.29
C VAL A 335 25.61 4.92 -15.99
N GLU A 336 26.43 5.92 -16.31
CA GLU A 336 27.85 5.96 -15.96
C GLU A 336 28.05 5.93 -14.43
N ARG A 337 27.16 6.56 -13.66
CA ARG A 337 27.17 6.48 -12.18
C ARG A 337 26.75 5.09 -11.69
N LEU A 338 25.75 4.46 -12.29
CA LEU A 338 25.34 3.09 -11.97
C LEU A 338 26.44 2.08 -12.33
N ASP A 339 27.16 2.30 -13.43
CA ASP A 339 28.30 1.48 -13.87
C ASP A 339 29.53 1.70 -12.98
N SER A 340 29.76 2.94 -12.54
CA SER A 340 30.76 3.26 -11.52
C SER A 340 30.40 2.64 -10.16
N GLN A 341 29.11 2.58 -9.83
CA GLN A 341 28.60 1.95 -8.61
C GLN A 341 28.68 0.43 -8.72
N ALA A 342 28.45 -0.14 -9.91
CA ALA A 342 28.62 -1.56 -10.20
C ALA A 342 30.10 -1.99 -10.21
N SER A 343 31.03 -1.13 -10.63
CA SER A 343 32.46 -1.39 -10.55
C SER A 343 33.01 -1.21 -9.12
N LEU A 344 32.40 -0.33 -8.30
CA LEU A 344 32.59 -0.30 -6.84
C LEU A 344 31.95 -1.48 -6.11
N ASN A 345 31.04 -2.25 -6.73
CA ASN A 345 30.56 -3.52 -6.17
C ASN A 345 31.59 -4.65 -6.28
N ASN A 346 32.83 -4.40 -6.72
CA ASN A 346 33.95 -5.27 -6.36
C ASN A 346 34.38 -5.08 -4.88
N ALA A 347 33.90 -4.03 -4.20
CA ALA A 347 33.91 -3.91 -2.75
C ALA A 347 32.74 -4.66 -2.08
N ASP A 348 31.87 -5.33 -2.85
CA ASP A 348 30.82 -6.22 -2.31
C ASP A 348 31.39 -7.48 -1.66
N VAL A 349 32.68 -7.77 -1.92
CA VAL A 349 33.42 -8.83 -1.21
C VAL A 349 33.63 -8.43 0.26
N VAL A 350 33.87 -7.16 0.56
CA VAL A 350 34.11 -6.68 1.93
C VAL A 350 32.80 -6.55 2.72
N SER A 351 31.71 -6.08 2.10
CA SER A 351 30.39 -6.03 2.75
C SER A 351 29.80 -7.42 3.02
N ARG A 352 30.06 -8.39 2.14
CA ARG A 352 29.67 -9.78 2.35
C ARG A 352 30.45 -10.43 3.49
N GLU A 353 31.75 -10.18 3.57
CA GLU A 353 32.62 -10.70 4.65
C GLU A 353 32.22 -10.08 6.00
N THR A 354 31.94 -8.77 6.07
CA THR A 354 31.41 -8.15 7.30
C THR A 354 30.02 -8.65 7.68
N HIS A 355 29.14 -8.91 6.71
CA HIS A 355 27.82 -9.46 6.99
C HIS A 355 27.91 -10.93 7.44
N GLU A 356 28.85 -11.69 6.89
CA GLU A 356 29.13 -13.08 7.29
C GLU A 356 29.70 -13.13 8.72
N GLU A 357 30.61 -12.21 9.07
CA GLU A 357 31.11 -12.01 10.43
C GLU A 357 30.00 -11.61 11.43
N GLU A 358 29.09 -10.70 11.04
CA GLU A 358 27.93 -10.32 11.86
C GLU A 358 26.95 -11.48 12.06
N VAL A 359 26.70 -12.26 11.01
CA VAL A 359 25.87 -13.46 11.06
C VAL A 359 26.48 -14.50 11.99
N ASP A 360 27.80 -14.72 11.93
CA ASP A 360 28.48 -15.67 12.80
C ASP A 360 28.51 -15.17 14.24
N LYS A 361 28.70 -13.87 14.47
CA LYS A 361 28.57 -13.26 15.79
C LYS A 361 27.17 -13.47 16.37
N LEU A 362 26.11 -13.19 15.62
CA LEU A 362 24.73 -13.44 16.04
C LEU A 362 24.45 -14.92 16.31
N LYS A 363 25.02 -15.84 15.53
CA LYS A 363 24.93 -17.28 15.82
C LYS A 363 25.58 -17.63 17.15
N THR A 364 26.75 -17.06 17.46
CA THR A 364 27.41 -17.29 18.76
C THR A 364 26.60 -16.70 19.92
N GLU A 365 26.03 -15.51 19.78
CA GLU A 365 25.16 -14.90 20.81
C GLU A 365 23.88 -15.72 21.01
N ILE A 366 23.25 -16.20 19.93
CA ILE A 366 22.09 -17.10 20.01
C ILE A 366 22.47 -18.40 20.73
N GLN A 367 23.65 -18.95 20.47
CA GLN A 367 24.11 -20.15 21.16
C GLN A 367 24.35 -19.88 22.65
N GLN A 368 24.96 -18.75 23.01
CA GLN A 368 25.13 -18.33 24.40
C GLN A 368 23.79 -18.13 25.11
N PHE A 369 22.80 -17.52 24.45
CA PHE A 369 21.45 -17.38 25.01
C PHE A 369 20.78 -18.74 25.19
N LYS A 370 20.96 -19.68 24.26
CA LYS A 370 20.44 -21.06 24.42
C LYS A 370 21.07 -21.76 25.62
N ASP A 371 22.38 -21.64 25.80
CA ASP A 371 23.10 -22.25 26.93
C ASP A 371 22.67 -21.60 28.26
N LEU A 372 22.48 -20.27 28.27
CA LEU A 372 21.93 -19.56 29.44
C LEU A 372 20.50 -20.00 29.76
N ILE A 373 19.64 -20.15 28.75
CA ILE A 373 18.27 -20.64 28.93
C ILE A 373 18.30 -22.09 29.45
N GLN A 374 19.18 -22.95 28.94
CA GLN A 374 19.31 -24.32 29.43
C GLN A 374 19.79 -24.37 30.87
N THR A 375 20.79 -23.57 31.25
CA THR A 375 21.27 -23.48 32.63
C THR A 375 20.21 -22.89 33.57
N GLN A 376 19.47 -21.86 33.15
CA GLN A 376 18.32 -21.35 33.88
C GLN A 376 17.22 -22.42 34.04
N GLN A 377 16.92 -23.19 32.99
CA GLN A 377 15.95 -24.28 33.04
C GLN A 377 16.41 -25.41 33.96
N GLN A 378 17.70 -25.74 33.98
CA GLN A 378 18.27 -26.73 34.90
C GLN A 378 18.22 -26.23 36.35
N LEU A 379 18.52 -24.95 36.60
CA LEU A 379 18.45 -24.36 37.93
C LEU A 379 17.00 -24.31 38.44
N LEU A 380 16.05 -23.96 37.57
CA LEU A 380 14.61 -24.01 37.86
C LEU A 380 14.15 -25.46 38.13
N HIS A 381 14.58 -26.44 37.34
CA HIS A 381 14.28 -27.84 37.61
C HIS A 381 14.90 -28.30 38.94
N GLN A 382 16.12 -27.85 39.27
CA GLN A 382 16.79 -28.18 40.52
C GLN A 382 16.04 -27.58 41.71
N GLN A 383 15.61 -26.31 41.64
CA GLN A 383 14.79 -25.66 42.68
C GLN A 383 13.41 -26.30 42.83
N LEU A 384 12.76 -26.68 41.73
CA LEU A 384 11.46 -27.35 41.76
C LEU A 384 11.57 -28.79 42.27
N SER A 385 12.66 -29.50 41.93
CA SER A 385 12.95 -30.84 42.46
C SER A 385 13.36 -30.82 43.93
N SER A 386 14.11 -29.80 44.39
CA SER A 386 14.50 -29.68 45.80
C SER A 386 13.33 -29.24 46.70
N GLN A 387 12.34 -28.53 46.16
CA GLN A 387 11.08 -28.22 46.85
C GLN A 387 10.06 -29.37 46.76
N CYS A 388 10.29 -30.39 45.92
CA CYS A 388 9.34 -31.49 45.73
C CYS A 388 9.51 -32.64 46.71
N ASP A 389 10.65 -32.75 47.42
CA ASP A 389 10.87 -33.87 48.35
C ASP A 389 10.18 -33.69 49.72
N GLU A 390 9.73 -32.47 50.08
CA GLU A 390 9.08 -32.23 51.39
C GLU A 390 7.56 -31.97 51.31
N ASP A 391 7.01 -31.48 50.19
CA ASP A 391 5.60 -31.03 50.16
C ASP A 391 4.74 -31.59 49.00
N ALA A 392 5.24 -32.56 48.22
CA ALA A 392 4.55 -33.10 47.05
C ALA A 392 3.46 -34.15 47.33
N SER A 393 2.81 -34.12 48.50
CA SER A 393 1.71 -35.04 48.83
C SER A 393 0.31 -34.42 48.89
N SER A 394 0.14 -33.10 48.76
CA SER A 394 -1.16 -32.47 49.07
C SER A 394 -1.87 -31.67 47.96
N VAL A 395 -1.27 -31.44 46.79
CA VAL A 395 -1.94 -30.66 45.73
C VAL A 395 -1.82 -31.34 44.36
N HIS A 396 -2.40 -32.54 44.28
CA HIS A 396 -2.65 -33.21 43.01
C HIS A 396 -4.12 -33.03 42.64
N GLY A 397 -4.41 -32.36 41.51
CA GLY A 397 -5.65 -32.65 40.79
C GLY A 397 -6.41 -31.55 40.07
N SER A 398 -6.10 -30.26 40.15
CA SER A 398 -6.86 -29.25 39.38
C SER A 398 -6.14 -27.90 39.25
N CYS A 399 -5.22 -27.77 38.29
CA CYS A 399 -4.85 -26.46 37.77
C CYS A 399 -5.47 -26.30 36.36
N PRO A 400 -6.52 -25.47 36.19
CA PRO A 400 -7.22 -25.28 34.91
C PRO A 400 -6.29 -24.94 33.73
N MET A 401 -5.13 -24.33 34.02
CA MET A 401 -4.08 -24.01 33.06
C MET A 401 -3.46 -25.25 32.39
N LEU A 402 -3.37 -26.39 33.08
CA LEU A 402 -2.83 -27.62 32.49
C LEU A 402 -3.82 -28.25 31.52
N GLN A 403 -5.11 -28.23 31.85
CA GLN A 403 -6.18 -28.69 30.99
C GLN A 403 -6.29 -27.81 29.73
N GLU A 404 -6.25 -26.49 29.87
CA GLU A 404 -6.27 -25.56 28.74
C GLU A 404 -5.04 -25.73 27.83
N LYS A 405 -3.86 -25.94 28.42
CA LYS A 405 -2.63 -26.23 27.66
C LYS A 405 -2.72 -27.54 26.89
N GLU A 406 -3.41 -28.55 27.41
CA GLU A 406 -3.63 -29.82 26.73
C GLU A 406 -4.64 -29.66 25.59
N SER A 407 -5.78 -28.99 25.83
CA SER A 407 -6.78 -28.66 24.80
C SER A 407 -6.19 -27.88 23.63
N LEU A 408 -5.41 -26.83 23.89
CA LEU A 408 -4.73 -26.05 22.85
C LEU A 408 -3.74 -26.90 22.04
N ARG A 409 -3.12 -27.90 22.67
CA ARG A 409 -2.20 -28.82 22.00
C ARG A 409 -2.94 -29.76 21.05
N GLU A 410 -4.13 -30.20 21.43
CA GLU A 410 -5.00 -31.02 20.59
C GLU A 410 -5.55 -30.20 19.42
N GLU A 411 -6.04 -28.98 19.66
CA GLU A 411 -6.47 -28.06 18.60
C GLU A 411 -5.34 -27.77 17.61
N TRP A 412 -4.12 -27.55 18.10
CA TRP A 412 -2.96 -27.33 17.25
C TRP A 412 -2.65 -28.54 16.37
N LYS A 413 -2.75 -29.77 16.89
CA LYS A 413 -2.59 -31.00 16.09
C LYS A 413 -3.65 -31.09 15.00
N VAL A 414 -4.91 -30.77 15.31
CA VAL A 414 -6.00 -30.77 14.31
C VAL A 414 -5.74 -29.74 13.21
N LEU A 415 -5.31 -28.53 13.56
CA LEU A 415 -4.95 -27.50 12.57
C LEU A 415 -3.75 -27.90 11.71
N GLU A 416 -2.76 -28.55 12.30
CA GLU A 416 -1.59 -29.09 11.60
C GLU A 416 -1.99 -30.18 10.59
N GLU A 417 -2.91 -31.06 10.98
CA GLU A 417 -3.48 -32.08 10.09
C GLU A 417 -4.29 -31.46 8.95
N GLN A 418 -5.12 -30.46 9.23
CA GLN A 418 -5.84 -29.71 8.20
C GLN A 418 -4.89 -29.02 7.23
N ARG A 419 -3.82 -28.37 7.73
CA ARG A 419 -2.80 -27.76 6.86
C ARG A 419 -2.18 -28.78 5.92
N LYS A 420 -1.84 -29.97 6.41
CA LYS A 420 -1.29 -31.07 5.58
C LYS A 420 -2.29 -31.54 4.52
N ILE A 421 -3.58 -31.60 4.84
CA ILE A 421 -4.65 -31.94 3.88
C ILE A 421 -4.74 -30.87 2.79
N PHE A 422 -4.81 -29.59 3.16
CA PHE A 422 -4.86 -28.49 2.19
C PHE A 422 -3.63 -28.44 1.29
N GLU A 423 -2.44 -28.70 1.83
CA GLU A 423 -1.24 -28.79 1.01
C GLU A 423 -1.30 -29.97 0.02
N ARG A 424 -1.85 -31.11 0.43
CA ARG A 424 -2.03 -32.28 -0.47
C ARG A 424 -3.04 -31.97 -1.56
N GLU A 425 -4.19 -31.40 -1.20
CA GLU A 425 -5.19 -30.97 -2.18
C GLU A 425 -4.62 -29.94 -3.15
N ARG A 426 -3.88 -28.94 -2.65
CA ARG A 426 -3.21 -27.95 -3.50
C ARG A 426 -2.25 -28.61 -4.49
N ARG A 427 -1.44 -29.58 -4.06
CA ARG A 427 -0.57 -30.35 -4.95
C ARG A 427 -1.38 -31.10 -6.01
N ASN A 428 -2.45 -31.77 -5.61
CA ASN A 428 -3.33 -32.51 -6.52
C ASN A 428 -4.00 -31.59 -7.56
N PHE A 429 -4.47 -30.40 -7.15
CA PHE A 429 -5.05 -29.42 -8.07
C PHE A 429 -4.02 -28.90 -9.07
N THR A 430 -2.80 -28.60 -8.61
CA THR A 430 -1.71 -28.18 -9.50
C THR A 430 -1.37 -29.28 -10.50
N GLU A 431 -1.27 -30.53 -10.05
CA GLU A 431 -0.98 -31.67 -10.92
C GLU A 431 -2.10 -31.92 -11.93
N ALA A 432 -3.37 -31.84 -11.51
CA ALA A 432 -4.52 -31.95 -12.41
C ALA A 432 -4.53 -30.84 -13.47
N ALA A 433 -4.17 -29.61 -13.10
CA ALA A 433 -4.05 -28.50 -14.03
C ALA A 433 -2.92 -28.72 -15.06
N ILE A 434 -1.78 -29.27 -14.64
CA ILE A 434 -0.68 -29.64 -15.53
C ILE A 434 -1.12 -30.73 -16.50
N ARG A 435 -1.72 -31.82 -15.99
CA ARG A 435 -2.23 -32.91 -16.85
C ARG A 435 -3.23 -32.42 -17.89
N LEU A 436 -4.17 -31.56 -17.49
CA LEU A 436 -5.17 -30.99 -18.39
C LEU A 436 -4.53 -30.05 -19.44
N SER A 437 -3.47 -29.33 -19.06
CA SER A 437 -2.66 -28.54 -20.00
C SER A 437 -1.94 -29.43 -21.02
N ASP A 438 -1.36 -30.55 -20.58
CA ASP A 438 -0.68 -31.50 -21.45
C ASP A 438 -1.66 -32.20 -22.40
N GLU A 439 -2.83 -32.63 -21.92
CA GLU A 439 -3.91 -33.18 -22.76
C GLU A 439 -4.38 -32.16 -23.79
N ARG A 440 -4.60 -30.90 -23.39
CA ARG A 440 -4.98 -29.83 -24.34
C ARG A 440 -3.91 -29.65 -25.42
N LYS A 441 -2.63 -29.70 -25.03
CA LYS A 441 -1.51 -29.59 -25.96
C LYS A 441 -1.49 -30.77 -26.94
N SER A 442 -1.65 -32.00 -26.47
CA SER A 442 -1.70 -33.18 -27.35
C SER A 442 -2.89 -33.13 -28.31
N PHE A 443 -4.06 -32.67 -27.85
CA PHE A 443 -5.23 -32.47 -28.72
C PHE A 443 -4.97 -31.43 -29.81
N GLU A 444 -4.29 -30.32 -29.50
CA GLU A 444 -3.93 -29.31 -30.50
C GLU A 444 -2.89 -29.84 -31.50
N GLU A 445 -1.94 -30.65 -31.03
CA GLU A 445 -0.96 -31.34 -31.88
C GLU A 445 -1.63 -32.35 -32.82
N ASP A 446 -2.56 -33.17 -32.32
CA ASP A 446 -3.35 -34.12 -33.12
C ASP A 446 -4.21 -33.38 -34.16
N ARG A 447 -4.82 -32.27 -33.77
CA ARG A 447 -5.58 -31.41 -34.69
C ARG A 447 -4.67 -30.83 -35.77
N ALA A 448 -3.47 -30.37 -35.42
CA ALA A 448 -2.50 -29.86 -36.38
C ALA A 448 -2.01 -30.96 -37.33
N MET A 449 -1.74 -32.17 -36.82
CA MET A 449 -1.41 -33.35 -37.63
C MET A 449 -2.54 -33.75 -38.57
N TRP A 450 -3.79 -33.73 -38.08
CA TRP A 450 -4.96 -34.01 -38.89
C TRP A 450 -5.14 -32.97 -40.01
N LEU A 451 -5.01 -31.67 -39.71
CA LEU A 451 -5.06 -30.61 -40.71
C LEU A 451 -3.92 -30.74 -41.74
N LYS A 452 -2.70 -31.07 -41.29
CA LYS A 452 -1.57 -31.37 -42.16
C LYS A 452 -1.86 -32.54 -43.08
N HIS A 453 -2.44 -33.62 -42.56
CA HIS A 453 -2.82 -34.79 -43.36
C HIS A 453 -3.92 -34.47 -44.38
N GLN A 454 -4.95 -33.72 -43.98
CA GLN A 454 -5.99 -33.23 -44.89
C GLN A 454 -5.39 -32.36 -46.00
N PHE A 455 -4.48 -31.44 -45.66
CA PHE A 455 -3.81 -30.59 -46.64
C PHE A 455 -2.94 -31.40 -47.61
N LEU A 456 -2.19 -32.38 -47.12
CA LEU A 456 -1.35 -33.25 -47.95
C LEU A 456 -2.19 -34.17 -48.87
N ASN A 457 -3.36 -34.63 -48.41
CA ASN A 457 -4.27 -35.46 -49.21
C ASN A 457 -5.09 -34.67 -50.23
N LEU A 458 -5.35 -33.38 -49.97
CA LEU A 458 -6.00 -32.46 -50.91
C LEU A 458 -5.01 -31.84 -51.92
N SER A 459 -3.71 -32.06 -51.73
CA SER A 459 -2.68 -31.60 -52.66
C SER A 459 -2.71 -32.44 -53.96
N PRO A 460 -2.89 -31.83 -55.15
CA PRO A 460 -3.08 -32.56 -56.42
C PRO A 460 -1.84 -33.33 -56.94
N PHE A 461 -0.78 -33.49 -56.15
CA PHE A 461 0.53 -33.98 -56.60
C PHE A 461 0.91 -35.37 -56.07
N SER A 462 0.02 -36.09 -55.38
CA SER A 462 0.31 -37.41 -54.80
C SER A 462 0.06 -38.61 -55.73
N ASP A 463 -0.35 -38.40 -56.99
CA ASP A 463 -0.42 -39.44 -58.01
C ASP A 463 0.79 -39.38 -58.95
N SER A 464 1.93 -39.98 -58.56
CA SER A 464 2.90 -40.52 -59.54
C SER A 464 4.05 -41.34 -58.93
N VAL A 465 3.79 -42.45 -58.23
CA VAL A 465 4.76 -43.57 -58.24
C VAL A 465 4.01 -44.91 -58.20
N LYS A 466 3.81 -45.51 -59.37
CA LYS A 466 3.42 -46.94 -59.49
C LYS A 466 4.66 -47.81 -59.23
N PRO A 467 4.55 -48.94 -58.51
CA PRO A 467 5.62 -49.92 -58.43
C PRO A 467 5.73 -50.70 -59.76
N PRO A 468 6.94 -51.09 -60.21
CA PRO A 468 7.10 -51.86 -61.44
C PRO A 468 6.63 -53.30 -61.22
N MET A 469 5.69 -53.73 -62.05
CA MET A 469 5.27 -55.13 -62.21
C MET A 469 6.47 -55.95 -62.72
N THR A 470 7.03 -56.82 -61.88
CA THR A 470 7.98 -57.84 -62.30
C THR A 470 7.24 -58.97 -63.00
N LYS A 471 7.58 -59.18 -64.27
CA LYS A 471 7.10 -60.28 -65.09
C LYS A 471 7.66 -61.60 -64.56
N SER A 472 6.79 -62.53 -64.23
CA SER A 472 7.11 -63.96 -64.18
C SER A 472 7.54 -64.45 -65.57
N LYS A 473 8.71 -65.07 -65.66
CA LYS A 473 9.06 -65.98 -66.77
C LYS A 473 9.09 -67.39 -66.19
N SER A 474 8.20 -68.24 -66.68
CA SER A 474 8.41 -69.69 -66.71
C SER A 474 9.50 -70.01 -67.72
N ALA A 475 10.56 -70.67 -67.27
CA ALA A 475 11.33 -71.73 -67.91
C ALA A 475 12.51 -72.08 -67.01
#